data_AF-A0A8T5U0Q4-F1
#
_entry.id   AF-A0A8T5U0Q4-F1
#
_cell.length_a   1.000
_cell.length_b   1.000
_cell.length_c   1.000
_cell.angle_alpha   90.00
_cell.angle_beta   90.00
_cell.angle_gamma   90.00
#
_symmetry.space_group_name_H-M   'P 1'
#
loop_
_entity.id
_entity.type
_entity.pdbx_description
1 polymer ?
#
loop_
_entity_poly.entity_id
_entity_poly.type
_entity_poly.pdbx_seq_one_letter_code
_entity_poly.pdbx_strand_id
1 'polypeptide(L)'
;MPNTRIFRKINTVETKLIENTFNTISADLSLILEDLKNLLYILINESITQKDYPSIYLITDKQQKLFNNSNITSRIYAAGLYFGFLKKGDFYFSIEGVAYLYKKGIFTGFNRVFLNESGEKSFLYGNNILKRMVRKSPNTLKEKDFLVIFNNFDEILGLGISRVDNETLSDLKPDDIFAINIKDKGQYLRKKQ
;
A
#
# COMPACT_ATOMS: atom_id res chain seq x y z
N MET A 1 -32.39 2.41 4.43
CA MET A 1 -31.90 1.29 3.60
C MET A 1 -30.82 0.58 4.39
N PRO A 2 -30.85 -0.75 4.57
CA PRO A 2 -29.75 -1.45 5.22
C PRO A 2 -28.47 -1.22 4.40
N ASN A 3 -27.35 -0.89 5.06
CA ASN A 3 -26.05 -0.85 4.40
C ASN A 3 -25.74 -2.25 3.88
N THR A 4 -25.86 -2.49 2.58
CA THR A 4 -25.47 -3.75 1.98
C THR A 4 -23.95 -3.79 1.92
N ARG A 5 -23.36 -4.82 2.54
CA ARG A 5 -21.92 -5.10 2.43
C ARG A 5 -21.72 -6.37 1.64
N ILE A 6 -20.82 -6.30 0.68
CA ILE A 6 -20.42 -7.46 -0.11
C ILE A 6 -18.99 -7.79 0.29
N PHE A 7 -18.81 -8.95 0.92
CA PHE A 7 -17.51 -9.52 1.23
C PHE A 7 -17.35 -10.85 0.50
N ARG A 8 -16.45 -10.90 -0.47
CA ARG A 8 -16.24 -12.09 -1.32
C ARG A 8 -14.80 -12.16 -1.82
N LYS A 9 -14.43 -13.31 -2.40
CA LYS A 9 -13.17 -13.45 -3.14
C LYS A 9 -13.12 -12.44 -4.30
N ILE A 10 -11.91 -11.95 -4.62
CA ILE A 10 -11.71 -11.12 -5.81
C ILE A 10 -12.07 -11.89 -7.09
N ASN A 11 -12.59 -11.18 -8.09
CA ASN A 11 -12.91 -11.74 -9.41
C ASN A 11 -11.76 -11.49 -10.42
N THR A 12 -11.93 -11.96 -11.65
CA THR A 12 -10.92 -11.83 -12.72
C THR A 12 -10.60 -10.37 -13.06
N VAL A 13 -11.60 -9.48 -13.03
CA VAL A 13 -11.39 -8.06 -13.32
C VAL A 13 -10.55 -7.42 -12.23
N GLU A 14 -10.93 -7.61 -10.97
CA GLU A 14 -10.22 -7.09 -9.79
C GLU A 14 -8.79 -7.64 -9.71
N THR A 15 -8.60 -8.93 -10.03
CA THR A 15 -7.28 -9.57 -10.11
C THR A 15 -6.40 -8.86 -11.14
N LYS A 16 -6.94 -8.59 -12.34
CA LYS A 16 -6.20 -7.88 -13.39
C LYS A 16 -5.83 -6.45 -13.01
N LEU A 17 -6.69 -5.74 -12.27
CA LEU A 17 -6.36 -4.41 -11.77
C LEU A 17 -5.17 -4.44 -10.80
N ILE A 18 -5.16 -5.42 -9.89
CA ILE A 18 -4.05 -5.62 -8.94
C ILE A 18 -2.77 -5.99 -9.70
N GLU A 19 -2.87 -6.91 -10.65
CA GLU A 19 -1.74 -7.37 -11.48
C GLU A 19 -1.10 -6.23 -12.28
N ASN A 20 -1.90 -5.35 -12.89
CA ASN A 20 -1.40 -4.18 -13.62
C ASN A 20 -0.59 -3.25 -12.72
N THR A 21 -1.06 -3.00 -11.50
CA THR A 21 -0.32 -2.22 -10.52
C THR A 21 0.97 -2.94 -10.10
N PHE A 22 0.90 -4.24 -9.85
CA PHE A 22 2.07 -5.04 -9.46
C PHE A 22 3.16 -5.00 -10.52
N ASN A 23 2.81 -5.22 -11.79
CA ASN A 23 3.72 -5.13 -12.93
C ASN A 23 4.39 -3.76 -13.07
N THR A 24 3.68 -2.70 -12.71
CA THR A 24 4.22 -1.33 -12.73
C THR A 24 5.30 -1.14 -11.66
N ILE A 25 5.20 -1.86 -10.54
CA ILE A 25 6.16 -1.79 -9.43
C ILE A 25 7.34 -2.75 -9.68
N SER A 26 7.07 -3.99 -10.05
CA SER A 26 8.08 -5.01 -10.34
C SER A 26 7.43 -6.24 -10.98
N ALA A 27 8.09 -6.83 -11.99
CA ALA A 27 7.64 -8.07 -12.62
C ALA A 27 7.61 -9.25 -11.63
N ASP A 28 8.57 -9.31 -10.69
CA ASP A 28 8.64 -10.37 -9.68
C ASP A 28 7.48 -10.29 -8.69
N LEU A 29 6.97 -9.08 -8.42
CA LEU A 29 5.81 -8.87 -7.55
C LEU A 29 4.55 -9.52 -8.15
N SER A 30 4.44 -9.57 -9.47
CA SER A 30 3.31 -10.21 -10.16
C SER A 30 3.31 -11.73 -10.01
N LEU A 31 4.47 -12.38 -9.92
CA LEU A 31 4.55 -13.82 -9.65
C LEU A 31 3.96 -14.17 -8.28
N ILE A 32 4.18 -13.31 -7.29
CA ILE A 32 3.62 -13.46 -5.94
C ILE A 32 2.09 -13.32 -5.92
N LEU A 33 1.52 -12.54 -6.84
CA LEU A 33 0.06 -12.41 -6.91
C LEU A 33 -0.60 -13.74 -7.23
N GLU A 34 0.03 -14.59 -8.04
CA GLU A 34 -0.50 -15.91 -8.38
C GLU A 34 -0.68 -16.80 -7.15
N ASP A 35 0.25 -16.71 -6.19
CA ASP A 35 0.17 -17.43 -4.92
C ASP A 35 -0.87 -16.80 -3.98
N LEU A 36 -0.97 -15.47 -3.96
CA LEU A 36 -1.84 -14.75 -3.02
C LEU A 36 -3.29 -14.62 -3.47
N LYS A 37 -3.59 -14.65 -4.78
CA LYS A 37 -4.94 -14.33 -5.32
C LYS A 37 -6.04 -15.18 -4.74
N ASN A 38 -5.73 -16.40 -4.31
CA ASN A 38 -6.71 -17.30 -3.70
C ASN A 38 -7.18 -16.85 -2.31
N LEU A 39 -6.36 -16.03 -1.65
CA LEU A 39 -6.56 -15.50 -0.30
C LEU A 39 -6.96 -14.02 -0.31
N LEU A 40 -7.08 -13.39 -1.48
CA LEU A 40 -7.51 -12.01 -1.61
C LEU A 40 -9.03 -11.90 -1.71
N TYR A 41 -9.60 -11.09 -0.82
CA TYR A 41 -11.02 -10.83 -0.69
C TYR A 41 -11.29 -9.34 -0.82
N ILE A 42 -12.40 -8.99 -1.43
CA ILE A 42 -12.87 -7.62 -1.59
C ILE A 42 -14.05 -7.36 -0.65
N LEU A 43 -14.01 -6.20 0.01
CA LEU A 43 -15.12 -5.61 0.74
C LEU A 43 -15.62 -4.39 -0.04
N ILE A 44 -16.89 -4.41 -0.41
CA ILE A 44 -17.59 -3.27 -1.02
C ILE A 44 -18.65 -2.80 -0.03
N ASN A 45 -18.55 -1.53 0.38
CA ASN A 45 -19.56 -0.86 1.18
C ASN A 45 -20.46 -0.05 0.24
N GLU A 46 -21.74 -0.39 0.15
CA GLU A 46 -22.72 0.46 -0.53
C GLU A 46 -23.18 1.56 0.44
N SER A 47 -22.32 2.56 0.68
CA SER A 47 -22.70 3.77 1.43
C SER A 47 -22.84 4.95 0.47
N ILE A 48 -23.95 5.69 0.60
CA ILE A 48 -24.32 6.80 -0.31
C ILE A 48 -23.51 8.08 0.01
N THR A 49 -22.86 8.14 1.17
CA THR A 49 -22.39 9.40 1.78
C THR A 49 -20.88 9.50 1.94
N GLN A 50 -20.12 8.41 1.77
CA GLN A 50 -18.67 8.41 1.97
C GLN A 50 -17.95 7.83 0.75
N LYS A 51 -16.76 8.36 0.41
CA LYS A 51 -15.88 7.79 -0.62
C LYS A 51 -15.30 6.46 -0.13
N ASP A 52 -16.14 5.44 -0.02
CA ASP A 52 -15.73 4.10 0.35
C ASP A 52 -15.23 3.37 -0.90
N TYR A 53 -13.91 3.39 -1.08
CA TYR A 53 -13.27 2.60 -2.12
C TYR A 53 -13.33 1.10 -1.75
N PRO A 54 -13.55 0.20 -2.73
CA PRO A 54 -13.48 -1.23 -2.47
C PRO A 54 -12.15 -1.62 -1.83
N SER A 55 -12.24 -2.25 -0.67
CA SER A 55 -11.08 -2.62 0.15
C SER A 55 -10.68 -4.06 -0.12
N ILE A 56 -9.38 -4.30 -0.29
CA ILE A 56 -8.81 -5.63 -0.49
C ILE A 56 -8.20 -6.11 0.82
N TYR A 57 -8.53 -7.33 1.19
CA TYR A 57 -8.07 -8.01 2.38
C TYR A 57 -7.36 -9.30 2.00
N LEU A 58 -6.24 -9.56 2.65
CA LEU A 58 -5.57 -10.86 2.63
C LEU A 58 -6.02 -11.67 3.85
N ILE A 59 -6.63 -12.82 3.60
CA ILE A 59 -7.16 -13.69 4.66
C ILE A 59 -6.38 -15.00 4.75
N THR A 60 -6.63 -15.77 5.80
CA THR A 60 -6.07 -17.11 5.98
C THR A 60 -7.01 -18.19 5.44
N ASP A 61 -6.49 -19.38 5.13
CA ASP A 61 -7.31 -20.54 4.73
C ASP A 61 -8.40 -20.88 5.76
N LYS A 62 -8.10 -20.70 7.06
CA LYS A 62 -9.06 -20.93 8.15
C LYS A 62 -10.25 -19.95 8.06
N GLN A 63 -9.98 -18.68 7.77
CA GLN A 63 -11.02 -17.67 7.57
C GLN A 63 -11.82 -17.96 6.31
N GLN A 64 -11.16 -18.34 5.22
CA GLN A 64 -11.83 -18.74 3.97
C GLN A 64 -12.83 -19.87 4.19
N LYS A 65 -12.41 -20.95 4.89
CA LYS A 65 -13.30 -22.07 5.24
C LYS A 65 -14.49 -21.61 6.09
N LEU A 66 -14.26 -20.72 7.05
CA LEU A 66 -15.32 -20.15 7.89
C LEU A 66 -16.35 -19.37 7.05
N PHE A 67 -15.88 -18.52 6.12
CA PHE A 67 -16.76 -17.70 5.28
C PHE A 67 -17.58 -18.53 4.29
N ASN A 68 -17.02 -19.63 3.78
CA ASN A 68 -17.75 -20.53 2.87
C ASN A 68 -18.84 -21.34 3.59
N ASN A 69 -18.67 -21.61 4.89
CA ASN A 69 -19.57 -22.47 5.67
C ASN A 69 -20.62 -21.69 6.47
N SER A 70 -20.67 -20.35 6.35
CA SER A 70 -21.54 -19.53 7.19
C SER A 70 -22.12 -18.32 6.45
N ASN A 71 -23.37 -17.97 6.77
CA ASN A 71 -24.07 -16.81 6.19
C ASN A 71 -23.66 -15.48 6.86
N ILE A 72 -22.38 -15.32 7.20
CA ILE A 72 -21.87 -14.14 7.93
C ILE A 72 -21.25 -13.08 7.02
N THR A 73 -21.04 -13.37 5.73
CA THR A 73 -20.30 -12.49 4.80
C THR A 73 -20.89 -11.08 4.70
N SER A 74 -22.21 -10.95 4.73
CA SER A 74 -22.92 -9.66 4.75
C SER A 74 -22.71 -8.83 6.03
N ARG A 75 -22.20 -9.46 7.10
CA ARG A 75 -21.92 -8.84 8.39
C ARG A 75 -20.43 -8.53 8.59
N ILE A 76 -19.57 -8.86 7.63
CA ILE A 76 -18.14 -8.61 7.74
C ILE A 76 -17.85 -7.12 7.49
N TYR A 77 -17.17 -6.50 8.45
CA TYR A 77 -16.69 -5.12 8.36
C TYR A 77 -15.21 -5.05 7.96
N ALA A 78 -14.43 -6.04 8.36
CA ALA A 78 -13.03 -6.23 8.02
C ALA A 78 -12.66 -7.70 8.28
N ALA A 79 -11.65 -8.22 7.60
CA ALA A 79 -11.16 -9.57 7.82
C ALA A 79 -9.67 -9.69 7.50
N GLY A 80 -8.91 -10.41 8.34
CA GLY A 80 -7.49 -10.64 8.08
C GLY A 80 -6.67 -9.34 8.03
N LEU A 81 -5.79 -9.24 7.05
CA LEU A 81 -4.91 -8.10 6.83
C LEU A 81 -5.50 -7.18 5.77
N TYR A 82 -5.72 -5.91 6.10
CA TYR A 82 -6.03 -4.90 5.08
C TYR A 82 -4.85 -4.79 4.12
N PHE A 83 -5.04 -5.18 2.87
CA PHE A 83 -3.96 -5.29 1.89
C PHE A 83 -3.86 -4.04 1.02
N GLY A 84 -4.99 -3.39 0.75
CA GLY A 84 -5.06 -2.15 -0.02
C GLY A 84 -6.48 -1.82 -0.45
N PHE A 85 -6.64 -0.97 -1.45
CA PHE A 85 -7.95 -0.62 -2.00
C PHE A 85 -7.89 -0.40 -3.51
N LEU A 86 -9.03 -0.53 -4.18
CA LEU A 86 -9.18 -0.24 -5.60
C LEU A 86 -9.78 1.15 -5.79
N LYS A 87 -9.17 1.97 -6.65
CA LYS A 87 -9.71 3.30 -6.97
C LYS A 87 -9.37 3.66 -8.41
N LYS A 88 -10.38 4.10 -9.17
CA LYS A 88 -10.22 4.58 -10.55
C LYS A 88 -9.48 3.59 -11.48
N GLY A 89 -9.63 2.28 -11.25
CA GLY A 89 -8.98 1.24 -12.06
C GLY A 89 -7.62 0.78 -11.55
N ASP A 90 -7.06 1.41 -10.52
CA ASP A 90 -5.76 1.02 -9.96
C ASP A 90 -5.90 0.42 -8.56
N PHE A 91 -4.98 -0.47 -8.23
CA PHE A 91 -4.78 -0.94 -6.86
C PHE A 91 -3.82 -0.01 -6.11
N TYR A 92 -4.16 0.29 -4.87
CA TYR A 92 -3.33 1.08 -3.97
C TYR A 92 -2.98 0.25 -2.75
N PHE A 93 -1.69 -0.02 -2.59
CA PHE A 93 -1.17 -0.73 -1.43
C PHE A 93 -1.50 -0.02 -0.12
N SER A 94 -1.77 -0.82 0.90
CA SER A 94 -1.71 -0.39 2.29
C SER A 94 -0.28 -0.51 2.84
N ILE A 95 0.03 0.20 3.92
CA ILE A 95 1.30 0.04 4.65
C ILE A 95 1.39 -1.39 5.20
N GLU A 96 0.26 -1.92 5.66
CA GLU A 96 0.11 -3.25 6.25
C GLU A 96 0.43 -4.36 5.25
N GLY A 97 -0.11 -4.26 4.03
CA GLY A 97 0.16 -5.19 2.92
C GLY A 97 1.62 -5.19 2.50
N VAL A 98 2.22 -4.01 2.31
CA VAL A 98 3.65 -3.90 1.99
C VAL A 98 4.52 -4.45 3.13
N ALA A 99 4.19 -4.12 4.37
CA ALA A 99 4.92 -4.62 5.54
C ALA A 99 4.81 -6.14 5.68
N TYR A 100 3.66 -6.73 5.36
CA TYR A 100 3.48 -8.17 5.34
C TYR A 100 4.39 -8.83 4.29
N LEU A 101 4.37 -8.34 3.05
CA LEU A 101 5.21 -8.86 1.97
C LEU A 101 6.70 -8.77 2.32
N TYR A 102 7.13 -7.63 2.85
CA TYR A 102 8.53 -7.40 3.22
C TYR A 102 8.98 -8.26 4.40
N LYS A 103 8.24 -8.24 5.53
CA LYS A 103 8.62 -8.95 6.75
C LYS A 103 8.56 -10.46 6.62
N LYS A 104 7.71 -10.99 5.74
CA LYS A 104 7.64 -12.42 5.44
C LYS A 104 8.66 -12.88 4.41
N GLY A 105 9.49 -11.97 3.88
CA GLY A 105 10.44 -12.29 2.81
C GLY A 105 9.76 -12.69 1.50
N ILE A 106 8.45 -12.43 1.36
CA ILE A 106 7.69 -12.75 0.15
C ILE A 106 8.15 -11.83 -0.98
N PHE A 107 8.30 -10.53 -0.70
CA PHE A 107 8.82 -9.56 -1.66
C PHE A 107 9.68 -8.49 -0.98
N THR A 108 10.95 -8.42 -1.39
CA THR A 108 11.91 -7.41 -0.90
C THR A 108 12.38 -6.45 -1.99
N GLY A 109 11.89 -6.61 -3.23
CA GLY A 109 12.29 -5.84 -4.41
C GLY A 109 11.70 -4.44 -4.51
N PHE A 110 11.05 -3.93 -3.45
CA PHE A 110 10.54 -2.57 -3.44
C PHE A 110 11.69 -1.55 -3.50
N ASN A 111 11.46 -0.40 -4.14
CA ASN A 111 12.35 0.75 -4.03
C ASN A 111 12.30 1.31 -2.60
N ARG A 112 13.44 1.30 -1.92
CA ARG A 112 13.56 1.67 -0.50
C ARG A 112 14.23 3.02 -0.34
N VAL A 113 13.60 3.90 0.43
CA VAL A 113 14.15 5.21 0.79
C VAL A 113 14.26 5.30 2.30
N PHE A 114 15.43 5.65 2.81
CA PHE A 114 15.71 5.76 4.23
C PHE A 114 15.81 7.23 4.61
N LEU A 115 15.07 7.63 5.63
CA LEU A 115 15.05 8.99 6.13
C LEU A 115 15.97 9.15 7.34
N ASN A 116 16.52 10.35 7.50
CA ASN A 116 17.12 10.79 8.77
C ASN A 116 16.02 11.10 9.81
N GLU A 117 16.42 11.34 11.07
CA GLU A 117 15.48 11.54 12.19
C GLU A 117 14.52 12.72 11.97
N SER A 118 15.04 13.83 11.42
CA SER A 118 14.22 15.00 11.07
C SER A 118 13.19 14.66 9.98
N GLY A 119 13.62 13.91 8.97
CA GLY A 119 12.79 13.39 7.89
C GLY A 119 11.70 12.45 8.37
N GLU A 120 12.04 11.50 9.24
CA GLU A 120 11.09 10.56 9.86
C GLU A 120 9.97 11.31 10.58
N LYS A 121 10.32 12.25 11.47
CA LYS A 121 9.35 13.05 12.21
C LYS A 121 8.45 13.85 11.26
N SER A 122 9.04 14.53 10.28
CA SER A 122 8.31 15.31 9.28
C SER A 122 7.34 14.45 8.46
N PHE A 123 7.80 13.28 8.01
CA PHE A 123 7.03 12.35 7.20
C PHE A 123 5.83 11.78 7.97
N LEU A 124 6.01 11.38 9.23
CA LEU A 124 4.91 10.91 10.09
C LEU A 124 3.88 12.01 10.42
N TYR A 125 4.25 13.28 10.28
CA TYR A 125 3.30 14.40 10.31
C TYR A 125 2.64 14.71 8.95
N GLY A 126 2.84 13.87 7.94
CA GLY A 126 2.17 13.94 6.64
C GLY A 126 2.83 14.86 5.63
N ASN A 127 4.04 15.34 5.91
CA ASN A 127 4.76 16.16 4.96
C ASN A 127 5.39 15.31 3.85
N ASN A 128 5.63 15.95 2.71
CA ASN A 128 6.43 15.39 1.63
C ASN A 128 7.90 15.24 2.05
N ILE A 129 8.62 14.38 1.32
CA ILE A 129 10.02 14.09 1.56
C ILE A 129 10.86 15.09 0.78
N LEU A 130 11.69 15.86 1.48
CA LEU A 130 12.65 16.77 0.87
C LEU A 130 14.01 16.09 0.70
N LYS A 131 14.83 16.53 -0.25
CA LYS A 131 16.16 15.93 -0.49
C LYS A 131 17.00 15.82 0.79
N ARG A 132 17.02 16.86 1.62
CA ARG A 132 17.78 16.90 2.89
C ARG A 132 17.34 15.85 3.91
N MET A 133 16.14 15.28 3.76
CA MET A 133 15.60 14.25 4.64
C MET A 133 16.10 12.86 4.27
N VAL A 134 16.55 12.67 3.02
CA VAL A 134 16.94 11.37 2.47
C VAL A 134 18.37 11.05 2.87
N ARG A 135 18.54 9.94 3.60
CA ARG A 135 19.85 9.37 3.95
C ARG A 135 20.34 8.39 2.88
N LYS A 136 19.41 7.59 2.35
CA LYS A 136 19.70 6.59 1.32
C LYS A 136 18.50 6.42 0.39
N SER A 137 18.75 6.33 -0.90
CA SER A 137 17.76 6.05 -1.94
C SER A 137 18.25 4.89 -2.82
N PRO A 138 17.40 4.33 -3.69
CA PRO A 138 17.85 3.41 -4.72
C PRO A 138 18.86 4.07 -5.66
N ASN A 139 19.75 3.27 -6.26
CA ASN A 139 20.71 3.75 -7.26
C ASN A 139 20.04 4.17 -8.56
N THR A 140 18.91 3.54 -8.87
CA THR A 140 18.09 3.82 -10.04
C THR A 140 16.70 4.20 -9.59
N LEU A 141 16.27 5.40 -9.96
CA LEU A 141 14.96 5.93 -9.64
C LEU A 141 14.38 6.60 -10.88
N LYS A 142 13.08 6.42 -11.09
CA LYS A 142 12.29 7.11 -12.12
C LYS A 142 11.23 7.97 -11.46
N GLU A 143 10.79 9.01 -12.17
CA GLU A 143 9.62 9.76 -11.74
C GLU A 143 8.42 8.81 -11.62
N LYS A 144 7.62 8.99 -10.57
CA LYS A 144 6.45 8.17 -10.23
C LYS A 144 6.74 6.75 -9.75
N ASP A 145 7.99 6.39 -9.51
CA ASP A 145 8.31 5.12 -8.86
C ASP A 145 7.62 4.99 -7.49
N PHE A 146 7.09 3.81 -7.22
CA PHE A 146 6.52 3.46 -5.92
C PHE A 146 7.65 3.28 -4.89
N LEU A 147 7.55 3.97 -3.77
CA LEU A 147 8.59 4.00 -2.73
C LEU A 147 8.07 3.45 -1.41
N VAL A 148 8.87 2.60 -0.77
CA VAL A 148 8.68 2.21 0.63
C VAL A 148 9.66 3.00 1.48
N ILE A 149 9.13 3.72 2.46
CA ILE A 149 9.87 4.68 3.26
C ILE A 149 10.25 4.04 4.59
N PHE A 150 11.51 4.13 4.95
CA PHE A 150 12.11 3.54 6.14
C PHE A 150 12.73 4.62 7.04
N ASN A 151 12.78 4.36 8.34
CA ASN A 151 13.63 5.10 9.26
C ASN A 151 15.06 4.53 9.33
N ASN A 152 15.85 5.04 10.25
CA ASN A 152 17.22 4.60 10.50
C ASN A 152 17.33 3.21 11.15
N PHE A 153 16.22 2.62 11.59
CA PHE A 153 16.14 1.32 12.26
C PHE A 153 15.53 0.25 11.35
N ASP A 154 15.52 0.47 10.04
CA ASP A 154 14.90 -0.41 9.04
C ASP A 154 13.40 -0.66 9.28
N GLU A 155 12.71 0.28 9.92
CA GLU A 155 11.27 0.21 10.10
C GLU A 155 10.52 0.97 9.01
N ILE A 156 9.53 0.32 8.39
CA ILE A 156 8.65 0.96 7.42
C ILE A 156 7.83 2.05 8.10
N LEU A 157 7.98 3.30 7.64
CA LEU A 157 7.22 4.47 8.08
C LEU A 157 5.95 4.66 7.24
N GLY A 158 6.01 4.32 5.96
CA GLY A 158 4.92 4.56 5.03
C GLY A 158 5.30 4.33 3.57
N LEU A 159 4.48 4.89 2.68
CA LEU A 159 4.55 4.76 1.24
C LEU A 159 4.66 6.15 0.60
N GLY A 160 5.43 6.23 -0.47
CA GLY A 160 5.62 7.45 -1.24
C GLY A 160 5.65 7.20 -2.74
N ILE A 161 5.64 8.29 -3.50
CA ILE A 161 5.84 8.28 -4.96
C ILE A 161 6.97 9.25 -5.29
N SER A 162 7.93 8.78 -6.09
CA SER A 162 9.06 9.61 -6.51
C SER A 162 8.61 10.83 -7.33
N ARG A 163 9.21 11.99 -7.07
CA ARG A 163 9.09 13.20 -7.92
C ARG A 163 10.31 13.43 -8.80
N VAL A 164 11.29 12.53 -8.70
CA VAL A 164 12.60 12.69 -9.31
C VAL A 164 13.00 11.41 -10.02
N ASP A 165 13.87 11.55 -11.00
CA ASP A 165 14.56 10.46 -11.68
C ASP A 165 16.08 10.61 -11.49
N ASN A 166 16.87 9.71 -12.05
CA ASN A 166 18.33 9.73 -11.92
C ASN A 166 18.98 11.03 -12.42
N GLU A 167 18.40 11.66 -13.46
CA GLU A 167 18.95 12.86 -14.08
C GLU A 167 18.68 14.08 -13.19
N THR A 168 17.46 14.22 -12.69
CA THR A 168 17.06 15.33 -11.82
C THR A 168 17.60 15.18 -10.38
N LEU A 169 17.93 13.96 -9.94
CA LEU A 169 18.37 13.70 -8.57
C LEU A 169 19.70 14.38 -8.21
N SER A 170 20.61 14.56 -9.17
CA SER A 170 21.89 15.26 -8.97
C SER A 170 21.72 16.75 -8.78
N ASP A 171 20.68 17.33 -9.37
CA ASP A 171 20.45 18.77 -9.44
C ASP A 171 19.52 19.26 -8.32
N LEU A 172 18.93 18.34 -7.55
CA LEU A 172 18.03 18.66 -6.45
C LEU A 172 18.75 19.43 -5.34
N LYS A 173 18.20 20.59 -5.00
CA LYS A 173 18.60 21.35 -3.81
C LYS A 173 18.08 20.66 -2.55
N PRO A 174 18.68 20.92 -1.37
CA PRO A 174 18.27 20.30 -0.10
C PRO A 174 16.78 20.43 0.23
N ASP A 175 16.15 21.54 -0.17
CA ASP A 175 14.76 21.86 0.16
C ASP A 175 13.76 21.46 -0.94
N ASP A 176 14.25 20.91 -2.04
CA ASP A 176 13.41 20.45 -3.13
C ASP A 176 12.71 19.13 -2.75
N ILE A 177 11.50 18.95 -3.30
CA ILE A 177 10.68 17.76 -3.06
C ILE A 177 11.29 16.57 -3.80
N PHE A 178 11.77 15.59 -3.03
CA PHE A 178 12.27 14.32 -3.54
C PHE A 178 11.11 13.33 -3.82
N ALA A 179 10.14 13.24 -2.90
CA ALA A 179 9.00 12.33 -3.06
C ALA A 179 7.74 12.84 -2.35
N ILE A 180 6.58 12.45 -2.86
CA ILE A 180 5.28 12.75 -2.26
C ILE A 180 4.93 11.69 -1.22
N ASN A 181 4.44 12.14 -0.06
CA ASN A 181 3.86 11.25 0.94
C ASN A 181 2.46 10.81 0.50
N ILE A 182 2.26 9.49 0.35
CA ILE A 182 0.96 8.92 -0.03
C ILE A 182 0.23 8.38 1.20
N LYS A 183 0.94 7.67 2.07
CA LYS A 183 0.41 7.11 3.32
C LYS A 183 1.54 6.99 4.33
N ASP A 184 1.31 7.44 5.56
CA ASP A 184 2.26 7.29 6.67
C ASP A 184 1.57 6.72 7.92
N LYS A 185 2.34 6.08 8.79
CA LYS A 185 1.82 5.50 10.04
C LYS A 185 1.27 6.54 11.01
N GLY A 186 1.75 7.77 10.98
CA GLY A 186 1.24 8.84 11.83
C GLY A 186 -0.21 9.21 11.51
N GLN A 187 -0.73 8.82 10.33
CA GLN A 187 -2.14 8.99 9.98
C GLN A 187 -3.09 8.36 11.01
N TYR A 188 -2.70 7.24 11.64
CA TYR A 188 -3.51 6.56 12.66
C TYR A 188 -3.81 7.42 13.90
N LEU A 189 -2.93 8.38 14.20
CA LEU A 189 -3.09 9.31 15.33
C LEU A 189 -3.74 10.63 14.91
N ARG A 190 -3.62 11.01 13.63
CA ARG A 190 -4.08 12.32 13.12
C ARG A 190 -5.51 12.32 12.61
N LYS A 191 -6.03 11.18 12.15
CA LYS A 191 -7.40 11.08 11.65
C LYS A 191 -8.27 10.30 12.62
N LYS A 192 -9.46 10.84 12.89
CA LYS A 192 -10.52 10.12 13.59
C LYS A 192 -10.89 8.89 12.74
N GLN A 193 -10.91 7.73 13.39
CA GLN A 193 -11.31 6.46 12.79
C GLN A 193 -12.83 6.40 12.63
#